data_AF-A0A946KG10-F1
#
_entry.id   AF-A0A946KG10-F1
#
_cell.length_a   1.000
_cell.length_b   1.000
_cell.length_c   1.000
_cell.angle_alpha   90.00
_cell.angle_beta   90.00
_cell.angle_gamma   90.00
#
_symmetry.space_group_name_H-M   'P 1'
#
loop_
_entity.id
_entity.type
_entity.pdbx_description
1 polymer ?
#
loop_
_entity_poly.entity_id
_entity_poly.type
_entity_poly.pdbx_seq_one_letter_code
_entity_poly.pdbx_strand_id
1 'polypeptide(L)'
;MPKSTSDRTILSSRQGVPPLYRFLLLFLTCSVLFGNSSKVAGQTLSEEGQQRKAAHSYLFQDFVKEREATYRETGQGQGLKELTFFEPSRIIHNGDELLLPQGAERIAVFFRHLAFRGSNLDQIEKIYVLPFSPDKAPPRSQQVEDFYRVQMPSVPLSEQPSDRMKIQFFLKDPETSCTVNNVIFIAQSPIATTFDTIPYRDLGSEFPRVRVSITIDTDHELLLNGTSQLDRSRWFRMHETPGSVHQSFEKWAAERNFLPGRGMLKFQPGLTTAWGNWPPLHERTDTPGAADLSFFETYDAGTRVRNT
;
A
#
# COMPACT_ATOMS: atom_id res chain seq x y z
N MET A 1 -18.88 62.82 78.78
CA MET A 1 -19.00 62.28 80.17
C MET A 1 -20.39 61.70 80.34
N PRO A 2 -20.59 60.53 80.99
CA PRO A 2 -19.64 59.46 81.29
C PRO A 2 -20.12 58.02 80.95
N LYS A 3 -19.12 57.14 80.76
CA LYS A 3 -19.02 55.69 81.14
C LYS A 3 -19.88 54.66 80.40
N SER A 4 -19.43 53.42 80.12
CA SER A 4 -18.35 52.60 80.70
C SER A 4 -18.05 51.42 79.73
N THR A 5 -16.82 51.25 79.23
CA THR A 5 -15.77 50.25 79.60
C THR A 5 -16.11 48.76 79.53
N SER A 6 -15.28 48.03 78.76
CA SER A 6 -14.64 46.71 79.01
C SER A 6 -14.65 45.85 77.73
N ASP A 7 -13.68 45.03 77.34
CA ASP A 7 -12.23 44.88 77.55
C ASP A 7 -11.74 43.97 76.40
N ARG A 8 -10.42 43.91 76.24
CA ARG A 8 -9.61 42.98 75.42
C ARG A 8 -10.19 41.53 75.41
N THR A 9 -9.96 40.67 74.41
CA THR A 9 -8.64 40.05 74.14
C THR A 9 -8.70 39.16 72.87
N ILE A 10 -7.61 39.18 72.10
CA ILE A 10 -7.29 38.25 71.02
C ILE A 10 -6.98 36.87 71.62
N LEU A 11 -7.60 35.80 71.13
CA LEU A 11 -7.03 34.46 71.25
C LEU A 11 -7.40 33.57 70.06
N SER A 12 -6.36 33.28 69.29
CA SER A 12 -6.22 32.15 68.39
C SER A 12 -6.83 30.87 68.96
N SER A 13 -7.68 30.20 68.20
CA SER A 13 -7.78 28.74 68.30
C SER A 13 -7.95 28.13 66.92
N ARG A 14 -6.88 27.44 66.49
CA ARG A 14 -6.96 26.30 65.58
C ARG A 14 -7.97 25.32 66.19
N GLN A 15 -9.09 25.10 65.53
CA GLN A 15 -9.88 23.88 65.74
C GLN A 15 -9.83 23.05 64.47
N GLY A 16 -9.21 21.88 64.62
CA GLY A 16 -8.93 20.95 63.56
C GLY A 16 -10.20 20.39 62.95
N VAL A 17 -10.22 20.37 61.63
CA VAL A 17 -11.17 19.59 60.85
C VAL A 17 -11.07 18.13 61.29
N PRO A 18 -12.18 17.44 61.62
CA PRO A 18 -12.16 16.05 62.07
C PRO A 18 -11.49 15.15 61.02
N PRO A 19 -10.68 14.14 61.44
CA PRO A 19 -9.86 13.33 60.52
C PRO A 19 -10.68 12.59 59.48
N LEU A 20 -11.96 12.29 59.78
CA LEU A 20 -12.91 11.69 58.84
C LEU A 20 -13.20 12.56 57.61
N TYR A 21 -13.23 13.88 57.75
CA TYR A 21 -13.48 14.80 56.63
C TYR A 21 -12.25 14.96 55.72
N ARG A 22 -11.04 14.85 56.28
CA ARG A 22 -9.80 14.84 55.50
C ARG A 22 -9.63 13.56 54.70
N PHE A 23 -10.03 12.41 55.25
CA PHE A 23 -10.04 11.15 54.50
C PHE A 23 -11.10 11.14 53.41
N LEU A 24 -12.30 11.69 53.65
CA LEU A 24 -13.35 11.75 52.63
C LEU A 24 -12.96 12.65 51.44
N LEU A 25 -12.29 13.79 51.70
CA LEU A 25 -11.75 14.68 50.67
C LEU A 25 -10.53 14.09 49.94
N LEU A 26 -9.72 13.25 50.59
CA LEU A 26 -8.66 12.49 49.91
C LEU A 26 -9.22 11.37 49.03
N PHE A 27 -10.29 10.69 49.44
CA PHE A 27 -10.95 9.69 48.62
C PHE A 27 -11.72 10.30 47.44
N LEU A 28 -12.33 11.48 47.60
CA LEU A 28 -12.98 12.20 46.50
C LEU A 28 -11.97 12.86 45.54
N THR A 29 -10.78 13.26 45.99
CA THR A 29 -9.73 13.80 45.09
C THR A 29 -8.91 12.69 44.42
N CYS A 30 -8.72 11.53 45.05
CA CYS A 30 -8.09 10.37 44.40
C CYS A 30 -8.97 9.71 43.32
N SER A 31 -10.29 9.82 43.40
CA SER A 31 -11.20 9.28 42.38
C SER A 31 -11.33 10.17 41.12
N VAL A 32 -10.84 11.42 41.17
CA VAL A 32 -10.77 12.32 40.00
C VAL A 32 -9.42 12.19 39.27
N LEU A 33 -8.41 11.56 39.87
CA LEU A 33 -7.11 11.29 39.23
C LEU A 33 -7.04 9.94 38.49
N PHE A 34 -8.01 9.07 38.69
CA PHE A 34 -8.32 7.98 37.76
C PHE A 34 -9.41 8.43 36.78
N GLY A 35 -9.23 9.62 36.20
CA GLY A 35 -9.88 9.95 34.95
C GLY A 35 -9.52 8.83 33.98
N ASN A 36 -10.53 8.06 33.57
CA ASN A 36 -10.44 7.16 32.44
C ASN A 36 -9.63 7.89 31.38
N SER A 37 -8.43 7.38 31.08
CA SER A 37 -7.82 7.63 29.77
C SER A 37 -8.78 7.02 28.78
N SER A 38 -9.85 7.77 28.45
CA SER A 38 -10.56 7.62 27.21
C SER A 38 -9.49 7.85 26.16
N LYS A 39 -8.81 6.77 25.76
CA LYS A 39 -8.06 6.73 24.51
C LYS A 39 -9.02 7.31 23.50
N VAL A 40 -8.74 8.53 23.05
CA VAL A 40 -9.52 9.21 22.04
C VAL A 40 -9.64 8.22 20.89
N ALA A 41 -10.85 7.72 20.64
CA ALA A 41 -11.06 6.53 19.82
C ALA A 41 -10.47 6.68 18.41
N GLY A 42 -10.29 7.93 17.93
CA GLY A 42 -9.66 8.26 16.65
C GLY A 42 -8.15 8.32 16.55
N GLN A 43 -7.42 8.19 17.65
CA GLN A 43 -5.96 8.12 17.59
C GLN A 43 -5.42 6.68 17.54
N THR A 44 -6.29 5.69 17.75
CA THR A 44 -5.89 4.29 17.78
C THR A 44 -5.80 3.76 16.35
N LEU A 45 -4.64 3.21 16.00
CA LEU A 45 -4.48 2.51 14.73
C LEU A 45 -5.36 1.26 14.71
N SER A 46 -5.97 0.95 13.57
CA SER A 46 -6.56 -0.36 13.30
C SER A 46 -5.52 -1.46 13.56
N GLU A 47 -5.98 -2.70 13.77
CA GLU A 47 -5.08 -3.84 13.97
C GLU A 47 -4.09 -3.99 12.81
N GLU A 48 -4.57 -3.83 11.57
CA GLU A 48 -3.71 -3.75 10.39
C GLU A 48 -2.68 -2.62 10.52
N GLY A 49 -3.10 -1.41 10.91
CA GLY A 49 -2.20 -0.28 11.10
C GLY A 49 -1.13 -0.53 12.16
N GLN A 50 -1.46 -1.23 13.24
CA GLN A 50 -0.50 -1.62 14.27
C GLN A 50 0.53 -2.61 13.72
N GLN A 51 0.08 -3.62 12.98
CA GLN A 51 0.97 -4.60 12.34
C GLN A 51 1.87 -3.95 11.28
N ARG A 52 1.31 -3.08 10.43
CA ARG A 52 2.04 -2.33 9.41
C ARG A 52 3.06 -1.38 10.04
N LYS A 53 2.69 -0.69 11.12
CA LYS A 53 3.61 0.16 11.88
C LYS A 53 4.73 -0.66 12.51
N ALA A 54 4.44 -1.83 13.08
CA ALA A 54 5.45 -2.71 13.66
C ALA A 54 6.44 -3.21 12.61
N ALA A 55 5.95 -3.65 11.44
CA ALA A 55 6.80 -4.06 10.33
C ALA A 55 7.65 -2.90 9.78
N HIS A 56 7.08 -1.69 9.70
CA HIS A 56 7.80 -0.48 9.28
C HIS A 56 8.89 -0.09 10.30
N SER A 57 8.57 -0.09 11.60
CA SER A 57 9.56 0.13 12.65
C SER A 57 10.69 -0.91 12.56
N TYR A 58 10.36 -2.19 12.42
CA TYR A 58 11.34 -3.26 12.27
C TYR A 58 12.24 -3.07 11.03
N LEU A 59 11.66 -2.63 9.90
CA LEU A 59 12.43 -2.32 8.69
C LEU A 59 13.54 -1.30 8.98
N PHE A 60 13.19 -0.15 9.56
CA PHE A 60 14.15 0.94 9.76
C PHE A 60 15.03 0.80 11.01
N GLN A 61 14.50 0.20 12.09
CA GLN A 61 15.22 0.09 13.36
C GLN A 61 16.12 -1.12 13.42
N ASP A 62 15.81 -2.21 12.72
CA ASP A 62 16.55 -3.46 12.84
C ASP A 62 17.04 -3.95 11.49
N PHE A 63 16.14 -4.14 10.53
CA PHE A 63 16.47 -4.84 9.30
C PHE A 63 17.44 -4.06 8.43
N VAL A 64 17.30 -2.74 8.27
CA VAL A 64 18.16 -1.95 7.38
C VAL A 64 19.58 -1.70 7.91
N LYS A 65 19.78 -1.67 9.24
CA LYS A 65 21.02 -1.15 9.86
C LYS A 65 22.32 -1.83 9.39
N GLU A 66 22.27 -3.13 9.12
CA GLU A 66 23.44 -3.95 8.79
C GLU A 66 23.49 -4.27 7.29
N ARG A 67 22.78 -3.51 6.46
CA ARG A 67 22.54 -3.83 5.06
C ARG A 67 22.76 -2.61 4.19
N GLU A 68 23.26 -2.84 2.99
CA GLU A 68 23.43 -1.77 2.00
C GLU A 68 22.04 -1.28 1.56
N ALA A 69 21.80 0.02 1.72
CA ALA A 69 20.52 0.65 1.44
C ALA A 69 20.70 1.92 0.62
N THR A 70 19.91 2.07 -0.44
CA THR A 70 19.86 3.28 -1.26
C THR A 70 18.64 4.11 -0.87
N TYR A 71 18.87 5.39 -0.58
CA TYR A 71 17.82 6.36 -0.28
C TYR A 71 17.62 7.33 -1.45
N ARG A 72 16.39 7.82 -1.62
CA ARG A 72 16.05 8.86 -2.59
C ARG A 72 15.19 9.93 -1.94
N GLU A 73 15.29 11.16 -2.45
CA GLU A 73 14.45 12.27 -1.99
C GLU A 73 12.97 12.02 -2.28
N THR A 74 12.15 12.52 -1.37
CA THR A 74 10.69 12.57 -1.42
C THR A 74 10.25 13.96 -0.95
N GLY A 75 8.98 14.30 -1.14
CA GLY A 75 8.42 15.55 -0.60
C GLY A 75 8.47 15.68 0.93
N GLN A 76 8.82 14.62 1.67
CA GLN A 76 8.93 14.61 3.13
C GLN A 76 10.35 14.28 3.62
N GLY A 77 11.36 14.38 2.76
CA GLY A 77 12.76 14.06 3.08
C GLY A 77 13.25 12.79 2.35
N GLN A 78 14.27 12.13 2.88
CA GLN A 78 14.82 10.91 2.27
C GLN A 78 13.97 9.67 2.61
N GLY A 79 13.70 8.82 1.62
CA GLY A 79 13.03 7.54 1.77
C GLY A 79 13.85 6.37 1.21
N LEU A 80 13.69 5.19 1.78
CA LEU A 80 14.36 3.96 1.36
C LEU A 80 13.84 3.50 0.00
N LYS A 81 14.72 3.36 -1.00
CA LYS A 81 14.37 2.93 -2.35
C LYS A 81 14.79 1.49 -2.63
N GLU A 82 16.01 1.12 -2.26
CA GLU A 82 16.58 -0.20 -2.51
C GLU A 82 17.25 -0.70 -1.24
N LEU A 83 17.14 -2.01 -0.98
CA LEU A 83 17.77 -2.68 0.13
C LEU A 83 18.41 -3.98 -0.37
N THR A 84 19.72 -4.09 -0.24
CA THR A 84 20.52 -5.27 -0.59
C THR A 84 20.77 -6.10 0.67
N PHE A 85 20.55 -7.42 0.64
CA PHE A 85 20.56 -8.21 1.88
C PHE A 85 21.02 -9.67 1.74
N PHE A 86 21.73 -10.02 0.67
CA PHE A 86 22.27 -11.36 0.49
C PHE A 86 23.77 -11.31 0.21
N GLU A 87 24.55 -11.92 1.11
CA GLU A 87 25.96 -12.27 0.98
C GLU A 87 26.17 -13.59 1.75
N PRO A 88 27.00 -14.54 1.28
CA PRO A 88 27.90 -14.48 0.13
C PRO A 88 27.26 -14.97 -1.19
N SER A 89 27.95 -14.69 -2.30
CA SER A 89 27.58 -15.16 -3.65
C SER A 89 27.30 -16.66 -3.70
N ARG A 90 26.28 -17.05 -4.46
CA ARG A 90 25.82 -18.44 -4.57
C ARG A 90 25.59 -18.84 -6.01
N ILE A 91 26.15 -20.00 -6.37
CA ILE A 91 25.84 -20.69 -7.63
C ILE A 91 24.49 -21.38 -7.45
N ILE A 92 23.61 -21.19 -8.43
CA ILE A 92 22.24 -21.69 -8.48
C ILE A 92 22.13 -22.65 -9.64
N HIS A 93 21.70 -23.88 -9.34
CA HIS A 93 21.30 -24.89 -10.30
C HIS A 93 19.78 -24.96 -10.40
N ASN A 94 19.28 -25.74 -11.36
CA ASN A 94 17.85 -25.92 -11.53
C ASN A 94 17.23 -26.61 -10.29
N GLY A 95 16.18 -26.00 -9.74
CA GLY A 95 15.47 -26.47 -8.54
C GLY A 95 16.02 -25.95 -7.21
N ASP A 96 17.17 -25.28 -7.22
CA ASP A 96 17.81 -24.79 -6.00
C ASP A 96 16.96 -23.74 -5.26
N GLU A 97 17.11 -23.74 -3.94
CA GLU A 97 16.45 -22.79 -3.04
C GLU A 97 17.44 -21.81 -2.40
N LEU A 98 17.13 -20.52 -2.50
CA LEU A 98 17.81 -19.43 -1.83
C LEU A 98 16.98 -18.95 -0.64
N LEU A 99 17.47 -19.23 0.56
CA LEU A 99 16.83 -18.78 1.79
C LEU A 99 17.20 -17.32 2.08
N LEU A 100 16.21 -16.44 2.17
CA LEU A 100 16.44 -15.02 2.47
C LEU A 100 16.68 -14.82 3.98
N PRO A 101 17.29 -13.71 4.43
CA PRO A 101 17.47 -13.44 5.85
C PRO A 101 16.14 -13.47 6.61
N GLN A 102 16.20 -13.95 7.86
CA GLN A 102 15.05 -13.91 8.75
C GLN A 102 14.53 -12.48 8.89
N GLY A 103 13.22 -12.28 8.80
CA GLY A 103 12.58 -10.97 8.85
C GLY A 103 12.30 -10.37 7.47
N ALA A 104 12.88 -10.90 6.40
CA ALA A 104 12.57 -10.47 5.03
C ALA A 104 11.08 -10.64 4.72
N GLU A 105 10.45 -11.70 5.21
CA GLU A 105 9.02 -11.98 5.09
C GLU A 105 8.14 -10.88 5.72
N ARG A 106 8.61 -10.23 6.79
CA ARG A 106 7.86 -9.20 7.53
C ARG A 106 7.80 -7.87 6.78
N ILE A 107 8.87 -7.57 6.05
CA ILE A 107 9.07 -6.27 5.37
C ILE A 107 8.81 -6.33 3.88
N ALA A 108 8.66 -7.54 3.31
CA ALA A 108 8.37 -7.80 1.90
C ALA A 108 7.25 -6.92 1.32
N VAL A 109 6.20 -6.66 2.11
CA VAL A 109 5.04 -5.87 1.70
C VAL A 109 5.32 -4.42 1.30
N PHE A 110 6.44 -3.85 1.78
CA PHE A 110 6.80 -2.47 1.44
C PHE A 110 7.49 -2.35 0.07
N PHE A 111 7.86 -3.48 -0.53
CA PHE A 111 8.62 -3.51 -1.77
C PHE A 111 7.79 -4.02 -2.93
N ARG A 112 7.97 -3.41 -4.10
CA ARG A 112 7.24 -3.76 -5.31
C ARG A 112 7.98 -4.79 -6.15
N HIS A 113 9.30 -4.84 -6.04
CA HIS A 113 10.13 -5.75 -6.82
C HIS A 113 11.18 -6.44 -5.95
N LEU A 114 11.52 -7.63 -6.41
CA LEU A 114 12.67 -8.41 -5.97
C LEU A 114 13.61 -8.53 -7.17
N ALA A 115 14.89 -8.23 -6.95
CA ALA A 115 15.91 -8.29 -7.97
C ALA A 115 17.14 -9.07 -7.51
N PHE A 116 17.87 -9.58 -8.49
CA PHE A 116 19.10 -10.35 -8.34
C PHE A 116 20.17 -9.69 -9.20
N ARG A 117 21.38 -9.55 -8.66
CA ARG A 117 22.59 -9.20 -9.42
C ARG A 117 23.54 -10.37 -9.42
N GLY A 118 24.24 -10.59 -10.53
CA GLY A 118 25.00 -11.81 -10.71
C GLY A 118 25.54 -12.00 -12.11
N SER A 119 25.62 -13.25 -12.55
CA SER A 119 25.99 -13.63 -13.92
C SER A 119 25.11 -14.77 -14.41
N ASN A 120 24.91 -14.84 -15.73
CA ASN A 120 24.02 -15.80 -16.41
C ASN A 120 22.58 -15.80 -15.87
N LEU A 121 22.10 -14.67 -15.34
CA LEU A 121 20.75 -14.56 -14.78
C LEU A 121 19.65 -14.62 -15.87
N ASP A 122 20.01 -14.39 -17.12
CA ASP A 122 19.17 -14.62 -18.29
C ASP A 122 18.84 -16.10 -18.51
N GLN A 123 19.59 -17.03 -17.91
CA GLN A 123 19.30 -18.47 -17.95
C GLN A 123 18.13 -18.88 -17.04
N ILE A 124 17.66 -18.00 -16.15
CA ILE A 124 16.52 -18.29 -15.29
C ILE A 124 15.23 -18.32 -16.14
N GLU A 125 14.51 -19.44 -16.14
CA GLU A 125 13.20 -19.55 -16.76
C GLU A 125 12.14 -18.90 -15.87
N LYS A 126 12.12 -19.25 -14.59
CA LYS A 126 11.17 -18.72 -13.62
C LYS A 126 11.68 -18.90 -12.20
N ILE A 127 11.04 -18.20 -11.27
CA ILE A 127 11.26 -18.38 -9.85
C ILE A 127 9.93 -18.52 -9.13
N TYR A 128 9.92 -19.17 -7.97
CA TYR A 128 8.83 -19.08 -7.01
C TYR A 128 9.29 -18.37 -5.75
N VAL A 129 8.40 -17.55 -5.20
CA VAL A 129 8.64 -16.73 -4.02
C VAL A 129 7.80 -17.30 -2.90
N LEU A 130 8.39 -18.13 -2.05
CA LEU A 130 7.70 -18.85 -1.00
C LEU A 130 7.77 -18.06 0.31
N PRO A 131 6.70 -18.05 1.14
CA PRO A 131 5.43 -18.77 0.96
C PRO A 131 4.36 -18.03 0.14
N PHE A 132 4.67 -16.84 -0.38
CA PHE A 132 3.64 -15.92 -0.92
C PHE A 132 3.07 -16.29 -2.30
N SER A 133 3.81 -17.06 -3.10
CA SER A 133 3.40 -17.44 -4.46
C SER A 133 3.93 -18.84 -4.81
N PRO A 134 3.40 -19.90 -4.19
CA PRO A 134 3.88 -21.26 -4.37
C PRO A 134 3.57 -21.83 -5.76
N ASP A 135 2.39 -21.51 -6.28
CA ASP A 135 1.89 -22.12 -7.53
C ASP A 135 2.04 -21.21 -8.74
N LYS A 136 2.62 -20.02 -8.57
CA LYS A 136 2.67 -19.00 -9.62
C LYS A 136 3.99 -18.25 -9.59
N ALA A 137 4.65 -18.17 -10.73
CA ALA A 137 5.83 -17.32 -10.87
C ALA A 137 5.40 -15.85 -10.90
N PRO A 138 6.05 -14.97 -10.13
CA PRO A 138 5.78 -13.54 -10.24
C PRO A 138 6.10 -13.03 -11.65
N PRO A 139 5.36 -12.02 -12.15
CA PRO A 139 5.65 -11.43 -13.45
C PRO A 139 7.09 -10.92 -13.53
N ARG A 140 7.78 -11.33 -14.59
CA ARG A 140 9.11 -10.82 -14.94
C ARG A 140 9.00 -9.37 -15.38
N SER A 141 9.81 -8.50 -14.79
CA SER A 141 9.87 -7.09 -15.14
C SER A 141 11.08 -6.76 -16.01
N GLN A 142 12.23 -7.37 -15.73
CA GLN A 142 13.46 -7.22 -16.50
C GLN A 142 14.31 -8.47 -16.34
N GLN A 143 14.99 -8.89 -17.39
CA GLN A 143 15.97 -9.96 -17.33
C GLN A 143 17.03 -9.76 -18.39
N VAL A 144 18.27 -9.67 -17.94
CA VAL A 144 19.50 -9.63 -18.73
C VAL A 144 20.55 -10.48 -18.01
N GLU A 145 21.73 -10.64 -18.59
CA GLU A 145 22.77 -11.56 -18.13
C GLU A 145 23.23 -11.29 -16.68
N ASP A 146 23.33 -10.03 -16.27
CA ASP A 146 23.83 -9.62 -14.96
C ASP A 146 22.74 -9.14 -13.99
N PHE A 147 21.49 -9.04 -14.45
CA PHE A 147 20.37 -8.48 -13.68
C PHE A 147 19.04 -9.15 -14.00
N TYR A 148 18.37 -9.63 -12.95
CA TYR A 148 17.02 -10.20 -13.05
C TYR A 148 16.09 -9.56 -12.03
N ARG A 149 14.91 -9.09 -12.47
CA ARG A 149 13.91 -8.44 -11.62
C ARG A 149 12.52 -8.98 -11.88
N VAL A 150 11.83 -9.32 -10.79
CA VAL A 150 10.42 -9.73 -10.79
C VAL A 150 9.59 -8.77 -9.94
N GLN A 151 8.28 -8.74 -10.19
CA GLN A 151 7.35 -8.08 -9.28
C GLN A 151 7.15 -8.92 -8.02
N MET A 152 7.14 -8.30 -6.84
CA MET A 152 6.79 -9.00 -5.60
C MET A 152 5.36 -9.54 -5.68
N PRO A 153 5.10 -10.78 -5.23
CA PRO A 153 3.75 -11.29 -5.10
C PRO A 153 3.00 -10.52 -4.00
N SER A 154 1.67 -10.61 -4.03
CA SER A 154 0.84 -10.06 -2.96
C SER A 154 1.14 -10.78 -1.65
N VAL A 155 1.54 -10.02 -0.63
CA VAL A 155 1.76 -10.53 0.73
C VAL A 155 0.43 -10.43 1.48
N PRO A 156 -0.25 -11.56 1.79
CA PRO A 156 -1.51 -11.51 2.51
C PRO A 156 -1.30 -10.97 3.93
N LEU A 157 -2.31 -10.28 4.44
CA LEU A 157 -2.41 -9.99 5.86
C LEU A 157 -2.72 -11.30 6.58
N SER A 158 -1.83 -11.75 7.46
CA SER A 158 -1.98 -12.96 8.26
C SER A 158 -1.61 -12.65 9.70
N GLU A 159 -2.43 -13.11 10.63
CA GLU A 159 -2.11 -13.06 12.07
C GLU A 159 -1.00 -14.04 12.43
N GLN A 160 -0.88 -15.13 11.66
CA GLN A 160 0.19 -16.10 11.84
C GLN A 160 1.47 -15.61 11.15
N PRO A 161 2.64 -15.73 11.81
CA PRO A 161 3.91 -15.40 11.20
C PRO A 161 4.11 -16.26 9.95
N SER A 162 4.45 -15.62 8.84
CA SER A 162 4.81 -16.34 7.61
C SER A 162 6.09 -17.12 7.82
N ASP A 163 6.18 -18.27 7.14
CA ASP A 163 7.45 -19.00 7.03
C ASP A 163 8.53 -18.10 6.44
N ARG A 164 9.78 -18.41 6.79
CA ARG A 164 10.94 -17.69 6.31
C ARG A 164 10.96 -17.69 4.78
N MET A 165 11.08 -16.50 4.22
CA MET A 165 11.00 -16.31 2.77
C MET A 165 12.15 -17.03 2.06
N LYS A 166 11.83 -17.76 0.99
CA LYS A 166 12.81 -18.42 0.12
C LYS A 166 12.44 -18.28 -1.35
N ILE A 167 13.46 -18.28 -2.19
CA ILE A 167 13.33 -18.19 -3.64
C ILE A 167 13.75 -19.53 -4.24
N GLN A 168 12.83 -20.18 -4.95
CA GLN A 168 13.13 -21.39 -5.70
C GLN A 168 13.39 -21.03 -7.16
N PHE A 169 14.47 -21.54 -7.75
CA PHE A 169 14.89 -21.22 -9.12
C PHE A 169 14.65 -22.37 -10.08
N PHE A 170 14.20 -22.04 -11.29
CA PHE A 170 14.12 -22.96 -12.42
C PHE A 170 14.84 -22.35 -13.61
N LEU A 171 15.75 -23.10 -14.21
CA LEU A 171 16.59 -22.65 -15.32
C LEU A 171 16.02 -23.15 -16.65
N LYS A 172 16.28 -22.40 -17.73
CA LYS A 172 15.83 -22.75 -19.09
C LYS A 172 16.43 -24.07 -19.56
N ASP A 173 17.70 -24.30 -19.21
CA ASP A 173 18.40 -25.56 -19.40
C ASP A 173 18.80 -26.11 -18.01
N PRO A 174 18.28 -27.28 -17.60
CA PRO A 174 18.58 -27.89 -16.31
C PRO A 174 20.07 -28.14 -16.02
N GLU A 175 20.91 -28.28 -17.06
CA GLU A 175 22.35 -28.55 -16.93
C GLU A 175 23.19 -27.27 -16.78
N THR A 176 22.57 -26.10 -16.94
CA THR A 176 23.24 -24.80 -16.76
C THR A 176 23.23 -24.36 -15.30
N SER A 177 24.00 -23.31 -15.01
CA SER A 177 23.97 -22.64 -13.71
C SER A 177 24.06 -21.12 -13.89
N CYS A 178 23.54 -20.41 -12.91
CA CYS A 178 23.71 -18.97 -12.77
C CYS A 178 24.31 -18.63 -11.41
N THR A 179 24.91 -17.45 -11.29
CA THR A 179 25.47 -16.99 -10.01
C THR A 179 24.64 -15.82 -9.50
N VAL A 180 24.16 -15.90 -8.27
CA VAL A 180 23.51 -14.80 -7.56
C VAL A 180 24.50 -14.21 -6.56
N ASN A 181 24.95 -13.00 -6.82
CA ASN A 181 25.82 -12.26 -5.91
C ASN A 181 24.98 -11.56 -4.84
N ASN A 182 23.98 -10.80 -5.28
CA ASN A 182 23.17 -9.95 -4.41
C ASN A 182 21.68 -10.17 -4.65
N VAL A 183 20.90 -10.04 -3.59
CA VAL A 183 19.43 -9.97 -3.61
C VAL A 183 19.00 -8.60 -3.12
N ILE A 184 18.11 -7.95 -3.88
CA ILE A 184 17.72 -6.57 -3.68
C ILE A 184 16.19 -6.47 -3.62
N PHE A 185 15.67 -5.84 -2.59
CA PHE A 185 14.29 -5.38 -2.55
C PHE A 185 14.20 -3.94 -3.06
N ILE A 186 13.25 -3.67 -3.97
CA ILE A 186 13.09 -2.37 -4.62
C ILE A 186 11.66 -1.85 -4.41
N ALA A 187 11.55 -0.70 -3.76
CA ALA A 187 10.28 -0.04 -3.52
C ALA A 187 9.76 0.63 -4.79
N GLN A 188 8.43 0.74 -4.98
CA GLN A 188 7.88 1.47 -6.14
C GLN A 188 8.15 2.97 -6.02
N SER A 189 7.77 3.54 -4.88
CA SER A 189 8.15 4.88 -4.42
C SER A 189 9.06 4.73 -3.20
N PRO A 190 9.97 5.69 -2.93
CA PRO A 190 10.81 5.60 -1.74
C PRO A 190 9.95 5.54 -0.47
N ILE A 191 10.25 4.58 0.42
CA ILE A 191 9.52 4.34 1.67
C ILE A 191 9.98 5.39 2.67
N ALA A 192 9.08 6.24 3.15
CA ALA A 192 9.40 7.25 4.14
C ALA A 192 9.90 6.62 5.45
N THR A 193 10.85 7.29 6.12
CA THR A 193 11.37 6.87 7.44
C THR A 193 10.35 7.04 8.56
N THR A 194 9.29 7.81 8.31
CA THR A 194 8.12 7.96 9.17
C THR A 194 6.97 7.10 8.64
N PHE A 195 6.29 6.40 9.54
CA PHE A 195 5.13 5.59 9.18
C PHE A 195 3.89 6.47 8.96
N ASP A 196 3.26 6.35 7.80
CA ASP A 196 1.99 7.03 7.53
C ASP A 196 0.84 6.33 8.26
N THR A 197 0.33 6.99 9.28
CA THR A 197 -0.79 6.50 10.09
C THR A 197 -2.16 6.78 9.50
N ILE A 198 -2.27 7.71 8.53
CA ILE A 198 -3.55 8.21 8.01
C ILE A 198 -4.44 7.09 7.47
N PRO A 199 -3.94 6.13 6.66
CA PRO A 199 -4.78 5.07 6.10
C PRO A 199 -5.37 4.12 7.14
N TYR A 200 -4.86 4.15 8.37
CA TYR A 200 -5.17 3.16 9.40
C TYR A 200 -5.87 3.77 10.62
N ARG A 201 -6.39 4.99 10.49
CA ARG A 201 -7.16 5.68 11.53
C ARG A 201 -8.56 5.96 11.06
N ASP A 202 -9.51 5.98 12.00
CA ASP A 202 -10.85 6.51 11.76
C ASP A 202 -10.78 8.04 11.77
N LEU A 203 -10.54 8.62 10.60
CA LEU A 203 -10.34 10.07 10.45
C LEU A 203 -11.56 10.84 10.95
N GLY A 204 -11.32 11.76 11.88
CA GLY A 204 -12.35 12.63 12.44
C GLY A 204 -13.02 12.09 13.70
N SER A 205 -12.72 10.86 14.11
CA SER A 205 -13.23 10.30 15.37
C SER A 205 -12.47 10.80 16.61
N GLU A 206 -11.42 11.61 16.41
CA GLU A 206 -10.82 12.45 17.45
C GLU A 206 -11.69 13.66 17.85
N PHE A 207 -12.66 14.02 17.01
CA PHE A 207 -13.59 15.11 17.31
C PHE A 207 -14.88 14.56 17.94
N PRO A 208 -15.59 15.37 18.76
CA PRO A 208 -16.90 15.00 19.26
C PRO A 208 -17.84 14.65 18.11
N ARG A 209 -18.53 13.51 18.22
CA ARG A 209 -19.55 13.11 17.25
C ARG A 209 -20.69 14.13 17.26
N VAL A 210 -20.90 14.80 16.13
CA VAL A 210 -22.06 15.67 15.94
C VAL A 210 -23.19 14.83 15.36
N ARG A 211 -24.36 14.88 16.00
CA ARG A 211 -25.55 14.23 15.45
C ARG A 211 -26.02 15.02 14.23
N VAL A 212 -26.00 14.38 13.07
CA VAL A 212 -26.62 14.91 11.84
C VAL A 212 -28.02 14.33 11.73
N SER A 213 -29.02 15.18 11.51
CA SER A 213 -30.37 14.76 11.15
C SER A 213 -30.48 14.80 9.62
N ILE A 214 -30.80 13.66 9.03
CA ILE A 214 -31.10 13.56 7.60
C ILE A 214 -32.61 13.45 7.49
N THR A 215 -33.23 14.39 6.78
CA THR A 215 -34.65 14.33 6.43
C THR A 215 -34.74 13.91 4.97
N ILE A 216 -35.52 12.87 4.70
CA ILE A 216 -35.79 12.38 3.34
C ILE A 216 -37.26 12.69 3.07
N ASP A 217 -37.51 13.57 2.11
CA ASP A 217 -38.84 13.85 1.59
C ASP A 217 -39.11 12.91 0.41
N THR A 218 -40.12 12.06 0.55
CA THR A 218 -40.55 11.12 -0.49
C THR A 218 -41.86 11.53 -1.16
N ASP A 219 -42.48 12.62 -0.71
CA ASP A 219 -43.77 13.10 -1.21
C ASP A 219 -43.58 14.12 -2.35
N HIS A 220 -42.40 14.73 -2.43
CA HIS A 220 -42.05 15.69 -3.47
C HIS A 220 -40.91 15.19 -4.37
N GLU A 221 -41.07 15.39 -5.68
CA GLU A 221 -40.05 15.04 -6.66
C GLU A 221 -39.03 16.17 -6.83
N LEU A 222 -37.72 15.85 -6.74
CA LEU A 222 -36.65 16.80 -7.01
C LEU A 222 -36.33 16.82 -8.50
N LEU A 223 -36.59 17.95 -9.17
CA LEU A 223 -36.19 18.18 -10.56
C LEU A 223 -34.89 18.99 -10.62
N LEU A 224 -33.87 18.43 -11.28
CA LEU A 224 -32.62 19.11 -11.58
C LEU A 224 -32.48 19.21 -13.10
N ASN A 225 -32.42 20.44 -13.63
CA ASN A 225 -32.31 20.70 -15.08
C ASN A 225 -33.37 19.97 -15.93
N GLY A 226 -34.60 19.92 -15.44
CA GLY A 226 -35.73 19.30 -16.16
C GLY A 226 -35.79 17.78 -16.10
N THR A 227 -34.93 17.12 -15.31
CA THR A 227 -35.04 15.69 -15.03
C THR A 227 -34.99 15.40 -13.54
N SER A 228 -35.79 14.45 -13.10
CA SER A 228 -35.77 13.85 -11.76
C SER A 228 -35.17 12.44 -11.77
N GLN A 229 -34.90 11.89 -12.96
CA GLN A 229 -34.41 10.53 -13.10
C GLN A 229 -32.89 10.47 -12.90
N LEU A 230 -32.45 9.50 -12.12
CA LEU A 230 -31.04 9.14 -12.03
C LEU A 230 -30.59 8.53 -13.37
N ASP A 231 -29.84 9.30 -14.14
CA ASP A 231 -29.17 8.80 -15.34
C ASP A 231 -28.03 7.85 -14.94
N ARG A 232 -28.38 6.57 -14.79
CA ARG A 232 -27.42 5.53 -14.42
C ARG A 232 -26.30 5.39 -15.44
N SER A 233 -26.60 5.69 -16.71
CA SER A 233 -25.62 5.54 -17.79
C SER A 233 -24.45 6.50 -17.65
N ARG A 234 -24.62 7.62 -16.94
CA ARG A 234 -23.55 8.61 -16.70
C ARG A 234 -22.63 8.22 -15.55
N TRP A 235 -23.19 7.62 -14.49
CA TRP A 235 -22.49 7.46 -13.21
C TRP A 235 -22.03 6.03 -12.93
N PHE A 236 -22.78 5.02 -13.36
CA PHE A 236 -22.48 3.62 -13.08
C PHE A 236 -21.67 3.07 -14.25
N ARG A 237 -20.38 3.42 -14.27
CA ARG A 237 -19.44 2.94 -15.30
C ARG A 237 -18.21 2.30 -14.70
N MET A 238 -17.69 1.28 -15.36
CA MET A 238 -16.35 0.76 -15.12
C MET A 238 -15.35 1.51 -16.01
N HIS A 239 -14.18 1.91 -15.48
CA HIS A 239 -13.12 2.51 -16.30
C HIS A 239 -12.33 1.42 -17.06
N GLU A 240 -13.04 0.67 -17.90
CA GLU A 240 -12.49 -0.45 -18.65
C GLU A 240 -13.14 -0.53 -20.04
N THR A 241 -12.41 -1.15 -20.97
CA THR A 241 -12.94 -1.48 -22.31
C THR A 241 -13.51 -2.88 -22.28
N PRO A 242 -14.68 -3.16 -22.87
CA PRO A 242 -15.14 -4.54 -23.02
C PRO A 242 -14.05 -5.43 -23.63
N GLY A 243 -13.68 -6.47 -22.91
CA GLY A 243 -12.61 -7.41 -23.25
C GLY A 243 -11.22 -7.11 -22.72
N SER A 244 -10.98 -5.99 -22.02
CA SER A 244 -9.67 -5.69 -21.43
C SER A 244 -9.38 -6.45 -20.14
N VAL A 245 -10.43 -6.96 -19.49
CA VAL A 245 -10.39 -7.59 -18.17
C VAL A 245 -10.92 -9.02 -18.21
N HIS A 246 -10.72 -9.76 -17.12
CA HIS A 246 -11.23 -11.12 -17.02
C HIS A 246 -12.77 -11.15 -17.05
N GLN A 247 -13.34 -12.14 -17.75
CA GLN A 247 -14.80 -12.24 -17.98
C GLN A 247 -15.63 -12.23 -16.69
N SER A 248 -15.10 -12.76 -15.59
CA SER A 248 -15.80 -12.74 -14.29
C SER A 248 -16.05 -11.32 -13.77
N PHE A 249 -15.13 -10.39 -14.01
CA PHE A 249 -15.28 -8.99 -13.60
C PHE A 249 -16.33 -8.28 -14.48
N GLU A 250 -16.32 -8.53 -15.78
CA GLU A 250 -17.32 -7.98 -16.70
C GLU A 250 -18.72 -8.48 -16.37
N LYS A 251 -18.85 -9.78 -16.05
CA LYS A 251 -20.10 -10.37 -15.59
C LYS A 251 -20.57 -9.72 -14.28
N TRP A 252 -19.68 -9.58 -13.30
CA TRP A 252 -19.98 -8.91 -12.04
C TRP A 252 -20.49 -7.47 -12.24
N ALA A 253 -19.89 -6.73 -13.18
CA ALA A 253 -20.26 -5.36 -13.51
C ALA A 253 -21.63 -5.29 -14.20
N ALA A 254 -21.87 -6.16 -15.20
CA ALA A 254 -23.13 -6.25 -15.91
C ALA A 254 -24.29 -6.61 -14.98
N GLU A 255 -24.12 -7.59 -14.10
CA GLU A 255 -25.11 -7.99 -13.08
C GLU A 255 -25.49 -6.84 -12.13
N ARG A 256 -24.62 -5.84 -11.96
CA ARG A 256 -24.84 -4.66 -11.12
C ARG A 256 -25.24 -3.43 -11.91
N ASN A 257 -25.57 -3.60 -13.20
CA ASN A 257 -25.95 -2.52 -14.12
C ASN A 257 -24.87 -1.43 -14.23
N PHE A 258 -23.60 -1.83 -14.25
CA PHE A 258 -22.50 -0.94 -14.64
C PHE A 258 -22.29 -1.03 -16.16
N LEU A 259 -22.18 0.11 -16.80
CA LEU A 259 -21.83 0.23 -18.21
C LEU A 259 -20.31 0.30 -18.42
N PRO A 260 -19.80 -0.05 -19.60
CA PRO A 260 -18.41 0.22 -19.94
C PRO A 260 -18.12 1.73 -19.99
N GLY A 261 -16.86 2.07 -19.67
CA GLY A 261 -16.36 3.43 -19.62
C GLY A 261 -15.36 3.69 -20.73
N ARG A 262 -14.16 4.15 -20.34
CA ARG A 262 -13.12 4.60 -21.27
C ARG A 262 -11.93 3.67 -21.25
N GLY A 263 -11.44 3.30 -22.43
CA GLY A 263 -10.14 2.67 -22.64
C GLY A 263 -9.13 3.65 -23.22
N MET A 264 -7.95 3.74 -22.61
CA MET A 264 -6.87 4.62 -23.10
C MET A 264 -5.91 3.90 -24.06
N LEU A 265 -5.86 2.57 -24.00
CA LEU A 265 -4.82 1.77 -24.66
C LEU A 265 -5.11 1.40 -26.13
N LYS A 266 -6.18 1.94 -26.73
CA LYS A 266 -6.58 1.55 -28.10
C LYS A 266 -5.61 2.03 -29.17
N PHE A 267 -4.89 3.15 -28.96
CA PHE A 267 -3.97 3.71 -29.97
C PHE A 267 -2.52 3.82 -29.50
N GLN A 268 -2.30 4.04 -28.20
CA GLN A 268 -0.96 4.29 -27.64
C GLN A 268 0.08 3.26 -28.11
N PRO A 269 -0.17 1.95 -28.09
CA PRO A 269 0.85 0.96 -28.49
C PRO A 269 1.14 0.95 -29.98
N GLY A 270 0.12 1.22 -30.82
CA GLY A 270 0.28 1.42 -32.25
C GLY A 270 1.10 2.67 -32.56
N LEU A 271 1.16 3.64 -31.64
CA LEU A 271 1.94 4.89 -31.80
C LEU A 271 3.36 4.81 -31.23
N THR A 272 3.59 4.05 -30.15
CA THR A 272 4.83 4.20 -29.35
C THR A 272 5.76 2.99 -29.32
N THR A 273 5.24 1.78 -29.42
CA THR A 273 6.02 0.59 -29.03
C THR A 273 5.74 -0.66 -29.85
N ALA A 274 4.89 -0.57 -30.87
CA ALA A 274 4.25 -1.70 -31.53
C ALA A 274 3.34 -2.52 -30.59
N TRP A 275 2.33 -3.20 -31.13
CA TRP A 275 1.53 -4.19 -30.40
C TRP A 275 1.63 -5.51 -31.17
N GLY A 276 2.12 -6.59 -30.55
CA GLY A 276 2.36 -7.84 -31.27
C GLY A 276 3.40 -7.70 -32.39
N ASN A 277 3.10 -8.23 -33.58
CA ASN A 277 3.99 -8.20 -34.76
C ASN A 277 3.76 -6.98 -35.67
N TRP A 278 2.92 -6.03 -35.27
CA TRP A 278 2.58 -4.87 -36.08
C TRP A 278 3.66 -3.79 -35.96
N PRO A 279 4.16 -3.22 -37.06
CA PRO A 279 5.04 -2.06 -36.99
C PRO A 279 4.31 -0.87 -36.35
N PRO A 280 5.01 0.00 -35.60
CA PRO A 280 4.40 1.21 -35.06
C PRO A 280 4.06 2.20 -36.20
N LEU A 281 3.18 3.15 -35.92
CA LEU A 281 2.89 4.26 -36.83
C LEU A 281 4.17 5.05 -37.09
N HIS A 282 4.48 5.23 -38.37
CA HIS A 282 5.61 6.02 -38.82
C HIS A 282 5.16 7.34 -39.44
N GLU A 283 6.09 8.28 -39.45
CA GLU A 283 5.95 9.54 -40.17
C GLU A 283 6.13 9.31 -41.66
N ARG A 284 5.35 10.03 -42.47
CA ARG A 284 5.46 10.01 -43.93
C ARG A 284 6.79 10.58 -44.39
N THR A 285 7.41 9.93 -45.36
CA THR A 285 8.66 10.39 -45.97
C THR A 285 8.48 11.64 -46.83
N ASP A 286 7.30 11.84 -47.41
CA ASP A 286 6.98 12.96 -48.30
C ASP A 286 6.36 14.16 -47.58
N THR A 287 5.94 14.02 -46.33
CA THR A 287 5.36 15.10 -45.52
C THR A 287 5.76 14.94 -44.06
N PRO A 288 6.91 15.51 -43.66
CA PRO A 288 7.31 15.54 -42.26
C PRO A 288 6.22 16.17 -41.37
N GLY A 289 5.91 15.54 -40.25
CA GLY A 289 4.86 15.84 -39.29
C GLY A 289 3.56 15.08 -39.54
N ALA A 290 3.41 14.40 -40.69
CA ALA A 290 2.21 13.65 -41.02
C ALA A 290 2.37 12.14 -40.80
N ALA A 291 1.32 11.50 -40.29
CA ALA A 291 1.23 10.06 -40.14
C ALA A 291 1.14 9.34 -41.49
N ASP A 292 1.84 8.20 -41.64
CA ASP A 292 1.65 7.29 -42.77
C ASP A 292 0.29 6.60 -42.65
N LEU A 293 -0.64 6.96 -43.54
CA LEU A 293 -2.02 6.48 -43.48
C LEU A 293 -2.16 5.01 -43.85
N SER A 294 -1.18 4.41 -44.55
CA SER A 294 -1.18 2.97 -44.86
C SER A 294 -1.19 2.10 -43.60
N PHE A 295 -0.71 2.63 -42.48
CA PHE A 295 -0.83 2.00 -41.16
C PHE A 295 -2.29 1.62 -40.83
N PHE A 296 -3.25 2.50 -41.12
CA PHE A 296 -4.66 2.29 -40.79
C PHE A 296 -5.37 1.26 -41.68
N GLU A 297 -4.75 0.85 -42.81
CA GLU A 297 -5.29 -0.20 -43.66
C GLU A 297 -5.17 -1.58 -43.01
N THR A 298 -4.19 -1.74 -42.11
CA THR A 298 -3.85 -3.02 -41.50
C THR A 298 -4.00 -3.02 -39.98
N TYR A 299 -4.01 -1.84 -39.36
CA TYR A 299 -4.16 -1.70 -37.92
C TYR A 299 -5.57 -2.01 -37.43
N ASP A 300 -5.71 -3.08 -36.63
CA ASP A 300 -6.93 -3.37 -35.87
C ASP A 300 -6.64 -3.44 -34.36
N ALA A 301 -7.08 -2.41 -33.65
CA ALA A 301 -7.01 -2.36 -32.20
C ALA A 301 -8.01 -3.28 -31.48
N GLY A 302 -8.89 -3.98 -32.23
CA GLY A 302 -9.86 -4.95 -31.74
C GLY A 302 -9.34 -6.39 -31.68
N THR A 303 -8.25 -6.72 -32.38
CA THR A 303 -7.68 -8.07 -32.38
C THR A 303 -7.02 -8.38 -31.03
N ARG A 304 -7.65 -9.27 -30.23
CA ARG A 304 -7.09 -9.76 -28.97
C ARG A 304 -5.88 -10.66 -29.26
N VAL A 305 -4.68 -10.26 -28.82
CA VAL A 305 -3.47 -11.12 -28.88
C VAL A 305 -3.44 -12.12 -27.72
N ARG A 306 -4.30 -11.96 -26.71
CA ARG A 306 -4.50 -13.01 -25.70
C ARG A 306 -5.46 -14.06 -26.25
N ASN A 307 -4.90 -15.22 -26.60
CA ASN A 307 -5.63 -16.48 -26.51
C ASN A 307 -6.01 -16.66 -25.03
N THR A 308 -7.20 -16.17 -24.66
CA THR A 308 -7.87 -16.56 -23.40
C THR A 308 -8.64 -17.82 -23.63
#